data_AF-A0A3D4DJA7-F1
#
_entry.id   AF-A0A3D4DJA7-F1
#
_cell.length_a   1.000
_cell.length_b   1.000
_cell.length_c   1.000
_cell.angle_alpha   90.00
_cell.angle_beta   90.00
_cell.angle_gamma   90.00
#
_symmetry.space_group_name_H-M   'P 1'
#
loop_
_entity.id
_entity.type
_entity.pdbx_description
1 polymer ?
#
loop_
_entity_poly.entity_id
_entity_poly.type
_entity_poly.pdbx_seq_one_letter_code
_entity_poly.pdbx_strand_id
1 'polypeptide(L)'
;MSNKEKILDLYYNQHLKQNEIAKIVDTTTQYVSKVVRTDKRNIEEKEKRKKENSENRKIYLQEYFKTYNRPKKDDNSYEQMIAQQIQDSMELSFSNSNISDYAFVKWNSSAYHTNNKGNLVIDRKLKVGFDVPKSVNMNIKIPTQKYKNRCVYSY
;
A
#
# COMPACT_ATOMS: atom_id res chain seq x y z
N MET A 1 10.16 60.79 5.84
CA MET A 1 9.48 59.58 6.33
C MET A 1 10.44 58.76 7.17
N SER A 2 10.04 58.40 8.38
CA SER A 2 10.78 57.44 9.21
C SER A 2 10.67 56.02 8.62
N ASN A 3 11.70 55.19 8.81
CA ASN A 3 11.69 53.79 8.36
C ASN A 3 10.46 53.03 8.88
N LYS A 4 9.98 53.36 10.09
CA LYS A 4 8.76 52.78 10.67
C LYS A 4 7.50 53.15 9.88
N GLU A 5 7.35 54.41 9.51
CA GLU A 5 6.19 54.89 8.74
C GLU A 5 6.16 54.24 7.35
N LYS A 6 7.33 54.13 6.71
CA LYS A 6 7.47 53.45 5.43
C LYS A 6 7.05 51.98 5.51
N ILE A 7 7.45 51.27 6.58
CA ILE A 7 7.02 49.87 6.82
C ILE A 7 5.50 49.77 6.97
N LEU A 8 4.88 50.68 7.73
CA LEU A 8 3.43 50.66 7.96
C LEU A 8 2.65 50.97 6.68
N ASP A 9 3.11 51.94 5.88
CA ASP A 9 2.51 52.27 4.58
C ASP A 9 2.57 51.08 3.61
N LEU A 10 3.75 50.47 3.45
CA LEU A 10 3.95 49.30 2.58
C LEU A 10 3.09 48.09 3.02
N TYR A 11 2.89 47.91 4.33
CA TYR A 11 2.14 46.76 4.85
C TYR A 11 0.61 46.94 4.79
N TYR A 12 0.11 48.11 5.17
CA TYR A 12 -1.34 48.34 5.30
C TYR A 12 -1.98 48.97 4.06
N ASN A 13 -1.26 49.82 3.31
CA ASN A 13 -1.80 50.48 2.12
C ASN A 13 -1.44 49.70 0.85
N GLN A 14 -0.21 49.21 0.75
CA GLN A 14 0.26 48.45 -0.42
C GLN A 14 0.13 46.93 -0.27
N HIS A 15 -0.31 46.47 0.90
CA HIS A 15 -0.54 45.05 1.22
C HIS A 15 0.62 44.08 0.93
N LEU A 16 1.87 44.57 0.91
CA LEU A 16 3.06 43.77 0.64
C LEU A 16 3.35 42.76 1.77
N LYS A 17 4.11 41.71 1.44
CA LYS A 17 4.56 40.73 2.44
C LYS A 17 5.75 41.29 3.24
N GLN A 18 5.86 40.89 4.51
CA GLN A 18 6.94 41.35 5.40
C GLN A 18 8.35 41.06 4.83
N ASN A 19 8.51 39.96 4.08
CA ASN A 19 9.76 39.60 3.41
C ASN A 19 10.12 40.56 2.27
N GLU A 20 9.13 41.09 1.56
CA GLU A 20 9.32 42.06 0.47
C GLU A 20 9.64 43.44 1.04
N ILE A 21 8.92 43.84 2.10
CA ILE A 21 9.15 45.09 2.83
C ILE A 21 10.56 45.12 3.42
N ALA A 22 11.03 44.02 4.00
CA ALA A 22 12.37 43.87 4.53
C ALA A 22 13.45 44.19 3.48
N LYS A 23 13.26 43.71 2.24
CA LYS A 23 14.15 43.99 1.11
C LYS A 23 14.09 45.47 0.66
N ILE A 24 12.90 46.07 0.65
CA ILE A 24 12.70 47.47 0.21
C ILE A 24 13.25 48.49 1.21
N VAL A 25 13.12 48.21 2.50
CA VAL A 25 13.56 49.10 3.59
C VAL A 25 15.00 48.77 4.04
N ASP A 26 15.60 47.72 3.47
CA ASP A 26 16.93 47.20 3.84
C ASP A 26 17.05 46.92 5.34
N THR A 27 16.10 46.14 5.86
CA THR A 27 16.02 45.76 7.27
C THR A 27 15.70 44.28 7.43
N THR A 28 15.85 43.75 8.65
CA THR A 28 15.48 42.36 8.90
C THR A 28 13.97 42.18 8.95
N THR A 29 13.50 41.01 8.50
CA THR A 29 12.10 40.61 8.60
C THR A 29 11.59 40.63 10.05
N GLN A 30 12.46 40.33 11.03
CA GLN A 30 12.10 40.42 12.44
C GLN A 30 11.80 41.85 12.88
N TYR A 31 12.55 42.84 12.38
CA TYR A 31 12.30 44.25 12.66
C TYR A 31 10.96 44.70 12.08
N VAL A 32 10.69 44.36 10.82
CA VAL A 32 9.40 44.63 10.16
C VAL A 32 8.24 44.02 10.94
N SER A 33 8.38 42.75 11.35
CA SER A 33 7.37 42.05 12.14
C SER A 33 7.09 42.72 13.49
N LYS A 34 8.13 43.20 14.19
CA LYS A 34 7.99 43.96 15.43
C LYS A 34 7.21 45.26 15.21
N VAL A 35 7.57 46.03 14.18
CA VAL A 35 6.92 47.33 13.87
C VAL A 35 5.44 47.14 13.54
N VAL A 36 5.11 46.18 12.66
CA VAL A 36 3.73 45.88 12.28
C VAL A 36 2.92 45.40 13.48
N ARG A 37 3.51 44.55 14.33
CA ARG A 37 2.81 43.97 15.50
C ARG A 37 2.44 45.00 16.56
N THR A 38 3.21 46.08 16.70
CA THR A 38 2.93 47.16 17.65
C THR A 38 1.75 48.04 17.20
N ASP A 39 1.43 48.09 15.91
CA ASP A 39 0.32 48.88 15.39
C ASP A 39 -1.04 48.22 15.70
N LYS A 40 -2.03 49.03 16.11
CA LYS A 40 -3.38 48.57 16.47
C LYS A 40 -4.11 47.92 15.30
N ARG A 41 -3.84 48.36 14.07
CA ARG A 41 -4.49 47.87 12.83
C ARG A 41 -4.09 46.42 12.48
N ASN A 42 -3.05 45.88 13.10
CA ASN A 42 -2.51 44.57 12.79
C ASN A 42 -3.53 43.44 12.97
N ILE A 43 -4.42 43.56 13.96
CA ILE A 43 -5.43 42.52 14.23
C ILE A 43 -6.43 42.45 13.06
N GLU A 44 -6.94 43.60 12.64
CA GLU A 44 -7.91 43.71 11.54
C GLU A 44 -7.30 43.27 10.21
N GLU A 45 -6.10 43.73 9.88
CA GLU A 45 -5.40 43.38 8.66
C GLU A 45 -5.10 41.88 8.58
N LYS A 46 -4.76 41.24 9.71
CA LYS A 46 -4.57 39.78 9.77
C LYS A 46 -5.84 39.02 9.46
N GLU A 47 -6.97 39.43 10.03
CA GLU A 47 -8.26 38.80 9.75
C GLU A 47 -8.69 39.02 8.29
N LYS A 48 -8.44 40.21 7.72
CA LYS A 48 -8.66 40.50 6.29
C LYS A 48 -7.84 39.56 5.40
N ARG A 49 -6.52 39.49 5.60
CA ARG A 49 -5.62 38.61 4.83
C ARG A 49 -5.95 37.13 4.99
N LYS A 50 -6.45 36.71 6.16
CA LYS A 50 -6.89 35.33 6.41
C LYS A 50 -8.12 34.98 5.58
N LYS A 51 -9.10 35.89 5.49
CA LYS A 51 -10.31 35.71 4.65
C LYS A 51 -9.94 35.66 3.16
N GLU A 52 -9.14 36.60 2.69
CA GLU A 52 -8.68 36.66 1.30
C GLU A 52 -7.89 35.42 0.90
N ASN A 53 -6.96 34.96 1.74
CA ASN A 53 -6.22 33.72 1.49
C ASN A 53 -7.14 32.48 1.46
N SER A 54 -8.20 32.45 2.27
CA SER A 54 -9.19 31.36 2.25
C SER A 54 -9.95 31.34 0.93
N GLU A 55 -10.35 32.50 0.42
CA GLU A 55 -11.05 32.64 -0.87
C GLU A 55 -10.13 32.26 -2.04
N ASN A 56 -8.91 32.78 -2.06
CA ASN A 56 -7.90 32.43 -3.07
C ASN A 56 -7.58 30.92 -3.06
N ARG A 57 -7.53 30.30 -1.87
CA ARG A 57 -7.33 28.86 -1.73
C ARG A 57 -8.51 28.07 -2.30
N LYS A 58 -9.75 28.53 -2.13
CA LYS A 58 -10.93 27.90 -2.74
C LYS A 58 -10.84 27.90 -4.26
N ILE A 59 -10.50 29.05 -4.86
CA ILE A 59 -10.33 29.20 -6.31
C ILE A 59 -9.22 28.28 -6.82
N TYR A 60 -8.05 28.31 -6.18
CA TYR A 60 -6.92 27.44 -6.52
C TYR A 60 -7.29 25.96 -6.48
N LEU A 61 -7.97 25.51 -5.42
CA LEU A 61 -8.37 24.10 -5.29
C LEU A 61 -9.39 23.72 -6.38
N GLN A 62 -10.33 24.59 -6.71
CA GLN A 62 -11.27 24.34 -7.80
C GLN A 62 -10.55 24.15 -9.15
N GLU A 63 -9.56 24.98 -9.47
CA GLU A 63 -8.76 24.84 -10.68
C GLU A 63 -7.89 23.57 -10.64
N TYR A 64 -7.22 23.32 -9.52
CA TYR A 64 -6.41 22.12 -9.31
C TYR A 64 -7.23 20.85 -9.55
N PHE A 65 -8.44 20.74 -8.98
CA PHE A 65 -9.29 19.57 -9.15
C PHE A 65 -9.81 19.39 -10.58
N LYS A 66 -9.91 20.46 -11.39
CA LYS A 66 -10.25 20.34 -12.83
C LYS A 66 -9.13 19.68 -13.62
N THR A 67 -7.87 20.00 -13.29
CA THR A 67 -6.69 19.48 -14.00
C THR A 67 -6.11 18.20 -13.39
N TYR A 68 -6.44 17.91 -12.14
CA TYR A 68 -5.89 16.78 -11.40
C TYR A 68 -6.45 15.46 -11.91
N ASN A 69 -5.61 14.68 -12.58
CA ASN A 69 -5.93 13.32 -12.95
C ASN A 69 -5.74 12.40 -11.74
N ARG A 70 -6.81 12.12 -11.00
CA ARG A 70 -6.77 11.21 -9.86
C ARG A 70 -6.47 9.80 -10.38
N PRO A 71 -5.42 9.11 -9.88
CA PRO A 71 -5.22 7.71 -10.22
C PRO A 71 -6.45 6.94 -9.78
N LYS A 72 -7.16 6.34 -10.75
CA LYS A 72 -8.25 5.42 -10.46
C LYS A 72 -7.62 4.21 -9.78
N LYS A 73 -8.05 3.92 -8.56
CA LYS A 73 -7.82 2.59 -7.99
C LYS A 73 -8.77 1.68 -8.76
N ASP A 74 -8.23 0.75 -9.53
CA ASP A 74 -9.06 -0.24 -10.20
C ASP A 74 -9.90 -0.94 -9.12
N ASP A 75 -11.22 -0.88 -9.28
CA ASP A 75 -12.15 -1.47 -8.34
C ASP A 75 -12.22 -2.98 -8.58
N ASN A 76 -11.19 -3.67 -8.08
CA ASN A 76 -11.10 -5.12 -8.19
C ASN A 76 -11.96 -5.82 -7.13
N SER A 77 -12.92 -5.13 -6.49
CA SER A 77 -13.77 -5.72 -5.45
C SER A 77 -14.63 -6.87 -5.98
N TYR A 78 -15.16 -6.73 -7.19
CA TYR A 78 -15.93 -7.78 -7.86
C TYR A 78 -15.06 -9.00 -8.18
N GLU A 79 -13.86 -8.79 -8.72
CA GLU A 79 -12.92 -9.87 -9.02
C GLU A 79 -12.47 -10.59 -7.74
N GLN A 80 -12.21 -9.85 -6.67
CA GLN A 80 -11.87 -10.41 -5.35
C GLN A 80 -13.03 -11.24 -4.77
N MET A 81 -14.27 -10.77 -4.88
CA MET A 81 -15.44 -11.51 -4.44
C MET A 81 -15.58 -12.84 -5.19
N ILE A 82 -15.44 -12.83 -6.52
CA ILE A 82 -15.51 -14.05 -7.33
C ILE A 82 -14.38 -15.02 -6.96
N ALA A 83 -13.15 -14.53 -6.78
CA ALA A 83 -12.02 -15.36 -6.37
C ALA A 83 -12.28 -16.03 -5.00
N GLN A 84 -12.82 -15.29 -4.04
CA GLN A 84 -13.17 -15.82 -2.72
C GLN A 84 -14.26 -16.89 -2.82
N GLN A 85 -15.32 -16.67 -3.60
CA GLN A 85 -16.39 -17.64 -3.79
C GLN A 85 -15.87 -18.95 -4.41
N ILE A 86 -14.94 -18.87 -5.35
CA ILE A 86 -14.32 -20.05 -5.97
C ILE A 86 -13.49 -20.81 -4.93
N GLN A 87 -12.66 -20.10 -4.15
CA GLN A 87 -11.84 -20.72 -3.11
C GLN A 87 -12.71 -21.39 -2.03
N ASP A 88 -13.70 -20.67 -1.49
CA ASP A 88 -14.63 -21.21 -0.50
C ASP A 88 -15.36 -22.44 -1.05
N SER A 89 -15.78 -22.40 -2.32
CA SER A 89 -16.42 -23.54 -2.96
C SER A 89 -15.46 -24.72 -3.10
N MET A 90 -14.17 -24.50 -3.37
CA MET A 90 -13.17 -25.57 -3.42
C MET A 90 -12.95 -26.20 -2.04
N GLU A 91 -12.76 -25.37 -1.01
CA GLU A 91 -12.53 -25.82 0.37
C GLU A 91 -13.73 -26.55 0.98
N LEU A 92 -14.95 -26.06 0.72
CA LEU A 92 -16.19 -26.66 1.21
C LEU A 92 -16.68 -27.82 0.34
N SER A 93 -16.23 -27.90 -0.92
CA SER A 93 -16.58 -29.05 -1.75
C SER A 93 -15.97 -30.31 -1.14
N PHE A 94 -16.83 -31.26 -0.79
CA PHE A 94 -16.45 -32.63 -0.46
C PHE A 94 -16.01 -33.37 -1.74
N SER A 95 -15.18 -32.74 -2.58
CA SER A 95 -14.68 -33.34 -3.79
C SER A 95 -13.62 -34.37 -3.41
N ASN A 96 -14.08 -35.61 -3.19
CA ASN A 96 -13.41 -36.91 -3.16
C ASN A 96 -11.91 -36.94 -3.56
N SER A 97 -11.04 -36.22 -2.87
CA SER A 97 -9.61 -36.43 -3.01
C SER A 97 -9.29 -37.66 -2.19
N ASN A 98 -9.26 -38.82 -2.87
CA ASN A 98 -8.60 -39.99 -2.31
C ASN A 98 -7.22 -39.55 -1.83
N ILE A 99 -6.82 -39.99 -0.64
CA ILE A 99 -5.50 -39.69 -0.10
C ILE A 99 -4.44 -40.06 -1.14
N SER A 100 -3.58 -39.11 -1.53
CA SER A 100 -2.51 -39.41 -2.46
C SER A 100 -1.57 -40.45 -1.86
N ASP A 101 -0.98 -41.31 -2.68
CA ASP A 101 0.00 -42.31 -2.22
C ASP A 101 1.12 -41.66 -1.38
N TYR A 102 1.57 -40.46 -1.77
CA TYR A 102 2.56 -39.69 -1.02
C TYR A 102 2.04 -39.23 0.35
N ALA A 103 0.81 -38.73 0.43
CA ALA A 103 0.20 -38.37 1.71
C ALA A 103 0.03 -39.61 2.58
N PHE A 104 -0.43 -40.73 2.02
CA PHE A 104 -0.59 -42.00 2.73
C PHE A 104 0.74 -42.46 3.33
N VAL A 105 1.82 -42.49 2.54
CA VAL A 105 3.15 -42.87 3.02
C VAL A 105 3.71 -41.89 4.04
N LYS A 106 3.46 -40.58 3.87
CA LYS A 106 3.89 -39.55 4.83
C LYS A 106 3.26 -39.76 6.20
N TRP A 107 1.97 -40.09 6.25
CA TRP A 107 1.26 -40.36 7.51
C TRP A 107 1.58 -41.75 8.09
N ASN A 108 2.03 -42.70 7.26
CA ASN A 108 2.37 -44.07 7.66
C ASN A 108 3.87 -44.39 7.49
N SER A 109 4.75 -43.44 7.77
CA SER A 109 6.17 -43.52 7.41
C SER A 109 6.92 -44.71 8.02
N SER A 110 6.51 -45.16 9.22
CA SER A 110 7.11 -46.30 9.90
C SER A 110 6.90 -47.65 9.20
N ALA A 111 5.89 -47.77 8.35
CA ALA A 111 5.61 -48.99 7.60
C ALA A 111 6.46 -49.12 6.31
N TYR A 112 7.20 -48.08 5.95
CA TYR A 112 7.96 -47.99 4.70
C TYR A 112 9.46 -47.86 4.95
N HIS A 113 10.25 -48.38 4.02
CA HIS A 113 11.69 -48.21 3.99
C HIS A 113 12.15 -47.80 2.59
N THR A 114 13.31 -47.16 2.51
CA THR A 114 13.91 -46.77 1.24
C THR A 114 14.61 -47.96 0.60
N ASN A 115 14.39 -48.16 -0.70
CA ASN A 115 15.10 -49.16 -1.48
C ASN A 115 16.38 -48.57 -2.13
N ASN A 116 17.21 -49.42 -2.73
CA ASN A 116 18.46 -49.01 -3.39
C ASN A 116 18.26 -48.02 -4.56
N LYS A 117 17.03 -47.87 -5.09
CA LYS A 117 16.68 -46.91 -6.15
C LYS A 117 16.17 -45.58 -5.60
N GLY A 118 16.11 -45.43 -4.28
CA GLY A 118 15.58 -44.25 -3.59
C GLY A 118 14.05 -44.21 -3.44
N ASN A 119 13.32 -45.26 -3.86
CA ASN A 119 11.86 -45.32 -3.71
C ASN A 119 11.47 -45.84 -2.32
N LEU A 120 10.29 -45.45 -1.84
CA LEU A 120 9.70 -46.00 -0.61
C LEU A 120 8.95 -47.29 -0.94
N VAL A 121 9.16 -48.33 -0.12
CA VAL A 121 8.56 -49.65 -0.27
C VAL A 121 8.06 -50.11 1.09
N ILE A 122 6.86 -50.69 1.12
CA ILE A 122 6.28 -51.21 2.37
C ILE A 122 7.05 -52.43 2.88
N ASP A 123 7.14 -52.61 4.20
CA ASP A 123 7.68 -53.84 4.78
C ASP A 123 6.83 -55.05 4.35
N ARG A 124 7.48 -56.03 3.71
CA ARG A 124 6.85 -57.26 3.21
C ARG A 124 6.26 -58.13 4.32
N LYS A 125 6.66 -57.91 5.58
CA LYS A 125 6.07 -58.60 6.74
C LYS A 125 4.64 -58.16 7.02
N LEU A 126 4.23 -56.98 6.55
CA LEU A 126 2.89 -56.44 6.76
C LEU A 126 1.91 -56.98 5.70
N LYS A 127 0.78 -57.52 6.15
CA LYS A 127 -0.36 -57.85 5.28
C LYS A 127 -1.23 -56.61 5.13
N VAL A 128 -1.31 -56.05 3.94
CA VAL A 128 -2.07 -54.83 3.63
C VAL A 128 -3.11 -55.06 2.55
N GLY A 129 -4.15 -54.23 2.55
CA GLY A 129 -5.21 -54.24 1.53
C GLY A 129 -4.71 -53.79 0.15
N PHE A 130 -5.59 -53.90 -0.85
CA PHE A 130 -5.26 -53.53 -2.23
C PHE A 130 -4.97 -52.03 -2.40
N ASP A 131 -5.71 -51.19 -1.67
CA ASP A 131 -5.62 -49.72 -1.77
C ASP A 131 -4.36 -49.12 -1.12
N VAL A 132 -3.53 -49.95 -0.47
CA VAL A 132 -2.29 -49.49 0.17
C VAL A 132 -1.15 -49.47 -0.85
N PRO A 133 -0.47 -48.32 -1.05
CA PRO A 133 0.57 -48.19 -2.06
C PRO A 133 1.81 -49.00 -1.67
N LYS A 134 2.06 -50.13 -2.34
CA LYS A 134 3.20 -51.01 -1.99
C LYS A 134 4.56 -50.38 -2.29
N SER A 135 4.63 -49.48 -3.27
CA SER A 135 5.83 -48.71 -3.58
C SER A 135 5.47 -47.33 -4.12
N VAL A 136 6.20 -46.31 -3.67
CA VAL A 136 6.05 -44.91 -4.10
C VAL A 136 7.39 -44.38 -4.59
N ASN A 137 7.38 -43.78 -5.78
CA ASN A 137 8.57 -43.21 -6.39
C ASN A 137 8.91 -41.86 -5.75
N MET A 138 10.10 -41.75 -5.12
CA MET A 138 10.53 -40.48 -4.50
C MET A 138 11.38 -39.61 -5.42
N ASN A 139 11.78 -40.13 -6.59
CA ASN A 139 12.54 -39.39 -7.59
C ASN A 139 11.59 -38.52 -8.42
N ILE A 140 10.97 -37.54 -7.77
CA ILE A 140 10.09 -36.57 -8.41
C ILE A 140 10.97 -35.60 -9.21
N LYS A 141 10.81 -35.61 -10.54
CA LYS A 141 11.43 -34.58 -11.39
C LYS A 141 10.74 -33.25 -11.08
N ILE A 142 11.45 -32.36 -10.38
CA ILE A 142 10.96 -31.00 -10.17
C ILE A 142 10.84 -30.35 -11.56
N PRO A 143 9.67 -29.83 -11.94
CA PRO A 143 9.55 -29.09 -13.19
C PRO A 143 10.55 -27.94 -13.15
N THR A 144 11.45 -27.90 -14.13
CA THR A 144 12.48 -26.86 -14.22
C THR A 144 11.83 -25.47 -14.24
N GLN A 145 12.58 -24.47 -13.80
CA GLN A 145 12.13 -23.09 -13.54
C GLN A 145 11.25 -22.45 -14.63
N LYS A 146 11.32 -22.96 -15.87
CA LYS A 146 10.44 -22.61 -17.00
C LYS A 146 8.94 -22.86 -16.77
N TYR A 147 8.56 -23.77 -15.87
CA TYR A 147 7.17 -24.14 -15.58
C TYR A 147 6.70 -23.80 -14.15
N LYS A 148 7.54 -23.12 -13.36
CA LYS A 148 7.28 -22.80 -11.95
C LYS A 148 5.98 -22.01 -11.74
N ASN A 149 5.57 -21.22 -12.74
CA ASN A 149 4.39 -20.34 -12.66
C ASN A 149 3.07 -21.02 -13.07
N ARG A 150 3.07 -22.30 -13.46
CA ARG A 150 1.83 -23.03 -13.83
C ARG A 150 1.19 -23.82 -12.68
N CYS A 151 1.90 -24.04 -11.58
CA CYS A 151 1.42 -24.84 -10.43
C CYS A 151 1.35 -24.03 -9.13
N VAL A 152 1.21 -22.71 -9.22
CA VAL A 152 1.06 -21.84 -8.05
C VAL A 152 -0.24 -21.08 -8.18
N TYR A 153 -1.36 -21.76 -7.95
CA TYR A 153 -2.61 -21.17 -7.45
C TYR A 153 -3.45 -22.30 -6.85
N SER A 154 -3.19 -22.56 -5.57
CA SER A 154 -4.15 -23.10 -4.63
C SER A 154 -3.74 -22.53 -3.28
N TYR A 155 -4.07 -21.25 -3.08
CA TYR A 155 -4.26 -20.71 -1.73
C TYR A 155 -5.69 -20.98 -1.32
#